data_AF-A0A096BNY4-F1
#
_entry.id   AF-A0A096BNY4-F1
#
_cell.length_a   1.000
_cell.length_b   1.000
_cell.length_c   1.000
_cell.angle_alpha   90.00
_cell.angle_beta   90.00
_cell.angle_gamma   90.00
#
_symmetry.space_group_name_H-M   'P 1'
#
loop_
_entity.id
_entity.type
_entity.pdbx_description
1 polymer ?
#
loop_
_entity_poly.entity_id
_entity_poly.type
_entity_poly.pdbx_seq_one_letter_code
_entity_poly.pdbx_strand_id
1 'polypeptide(L)'
;MKKKRLFLQVAVESLLLFLIVCWTSGYHFVLAGIVEGLSFMVFTWNSCRKFQEKSSENNITLIVAAIIFGRIILEIPIRTFDWSSAVISLPVTIISIIAICFGALCYYKKSINYWIFCASIIVSLSSLVYSLNESLHFL
;
A
#
# COMPACT_ATOMS: atom_id res chain seq x y z
N MET A 1 13.30 8.71 21.80
CA MET A 1 13.98 7.64 21.03
C MET A 1 13.05 6.50 20.58
N LYS A 2 12.15 5.99 21.43
CA LYS A 2 11.23 4.87 21.09
C LYS A 2 10.38 5.12 19.82
N LYS A 3 9.79 6.30 19.66
CA LYS A 3 8.97 6.67 18.48
C LYS A 3 9.74 6.68 17.16
N LYS A 4 10.99 7.20 17.16
CA LYS A 4 11.86 7.20 15.97
C LYS A 4 12.25 5.79 15.54
N ARG A 5 12.56 4.91 16.52
CA ARG A 5 12.88 3.51 16.27
C ARG A 5 11.68 2.72 15.72
N LEU A 6 10.49 2.96 16.28
CA LEU A 6 9.24 2.39 15.76
C LEU A 6 8.98 2.81 14.32
N PHE A 7 9.06 4.12 14.04
CA PHE A 7 8.87 4.66 12.70
C PHE A 7 9.84 3.99 11.70
N LEU A 8 11.13 3.96 12.02
CA LEU A 8 12.14 3.38 11.15
C LEU A 8 11.90 1.88 10.92
N GLN A 9 11.56 1.13 11.98
CA GLN A 9 11.27 -0.29 11.87
C GLN A 9 10.08 -0.55 10.93
N VAL A 10 8.96 0.15 11.12
CA VAL A 10 7.77 -0.02 10.29
C VAL A 10 8.04 0.42 8.85
N ALA A 11 8.81 1.50 8.66
CA ALA A 11 9.19 1.96 7.33
C ALA A 11 10.06 0.94 6.58
N VAL A 12 11.02 0.31 7.27
CA VAL A 12 11.87 -0.75 6.69
C VAL A 12 11.05 -2.00 6.38
N GLU A 13 10.15 -2.43 7.27
CA GLU A 13 9.25 -3.56 7.03
C GLU A 13 8.31 -3.28 5.83
N SER A 14 7.78 -2.05 5.71
CA SER A 14 6.98 -1.60 4.55
C SER A 14 7.78 -1.61 3.24
N LEU A 15 9.02 -1.14 3.30
CA LEU A 15 9.93 -1.14 2.15
C LEU A 15 10.25 -2.57 1.68
N LEU A 16 10.53 -3.48 2.61
CA LEU A 16 10.76 -4.89 2.29
C LEU A 16 9.51 -5.53 1.67
N LEU A 17 8.33 -5.20 2.19
CA LEU A 17 7.08 -5.66 1.58
C LEU A 17 6.98 -5.17 0.14
N PHE A 18 7.23 -3.89 -0.12
CA PHE A 18 7.23 -3.33 -1.48
C PHE A 18 8.18 -4.10 -2.39
N LEU A 19 9.43 -4.35 -1.96
CA LEU A 19 10.42 -5.09 -2.75
C LEU A 19 10.02 -6.54 -3.05
N ILE A 20 9.16 -7.15 -2.23
CA ILE A 20 8.62 -8.49 -2.48
C ILE A 20 7.50 -8.44 -3.52
N VAL A 21 6.57 -7.47 -3.38
CA VAL A 21 5.37 -7.43 -4.22
C VAL A 21 5.56 -6.68 -5.54
N CYS A 22 6.52 -5.77 -5.65
CA CYS A 22 6.68 -4.90 -6.83
C CYS A 22 6.96 -5.67 -8.12
N TRP A 23 7.54 -6.88 -8.03
CA TRP A 23 7.81 -7.74 -9.18
C TRP A 23 6.54 -8.22 -9.89
N THR A 24 5.39 -8.20 -9.22
CA THR A 24 4.10 -8.58 -9.81
C THR A 24 3.72 -7.67 -10.99
N SER A 25 4.19 -6.42 -10.99
CA SER A 25 4.03 -5.48 -12.11
C SER A 25 4.69 -5.94 -13.40
N GLY A 26 5.78 -6.73 -13.31
CA GLY A 26 6.45 -7.32 -14.47
C GLY A 26 5.69 -8.48 -15.11
N TYR A 27 4.71 -9.06 -14.43
CA TYR A 27 3.89 -10.17 -14.95
C TYR A 27 2.53 -9.68 -15.47
N HIS A 28 1.79 -8.91 -14.67
CA HIS A 28 0.46 -8.44 -15.07
C HIS A 28 0.01 -7.23 -14.24
N PHE A 29 -0.37 -6.14 -14.91
CA PHE A 29 -0.66 -4.86 -14.27
C PHE A 29 -1.84 -4.90 -13.28
N VAL A 30 -2.95 -5.56 -13.65
CA VAL A 30 -4.11 -5.77 -12.73
C VAL A 30 -3.70 -6.48 -11.45
N LEU A 31 -2.96 -7.59 -11.60
CA LEU A 31 -2.54 -8.42 -10.50
C LEU A 31 -1.60 -7.66 -9.57
N ALA A 32 -0.77 -6.76 -10.11
CA ALA A 32 0.05 -5.88 -9.30
C ALA A 32 -0.79 -4.97 -8.39
N GLY A 33 -1.80 -4.29 -8.93
CA GLY A 33 -2.71 -3.46 -8.13
C GLY A 33 -3.40 -4.22 -6.99
N ILE A 34 -3.88 -5.43 -7.30
CA ILE A 34 -4.56 -6.29 -6.33
C ILE A 34 -3.60 -6.82 -5.26
N VAL A 35 -2.48 -7.41 -5.68
CA VAL A 35 -1.52 -8.05 -4.77
C VAL A 35 -0.82 -7.00 -3.90
N GLU A 36 -0.35 -5.90 -4.49
CA GLU A 36 0.24 -4.80 -3.73
C GLU A 36 -0.78 -4.21 -2.75
N GLY A 37 -1.98 -3.85 -3.25
CA GLY A 37 -3.03 -3.26 -2.43
C GLY A 37 -3.42 -4.14 -1.23
N LEU A 38 -3.77 -5.40 -1.48
CA LEU A 38 -4.18 -6.33 -0.41
C LEU A 38 -3.03 -6.59 0.58
N SER A 39 -1.80 -6.74 0.09
CA SER A 39 -0.63 -6.94 0.96
C SER A 39 -0.41 -5.75 1.89
N PHE A 40 -0.48 -4.52 1.37
CA PHE A 40 -0.35 -3.31 2.18
C PHE A 40 -1.51 -3.09 3.13
N MET A 41 -2.74 -3.48 2.76
CA MET A 41 -3.90 -3.45 3.65
C MET A 41 -3.69 -4.39 4.85
N VAL A 42 -3.32 -5.65 4.58
CA VAL A 42 -3.05 -6.68 5.59
C VAL A 42 -1.89 -6.26 6.49
N PHE A 43 -0.79 -5.79 5.89
CA PHE A 43 0.39 -5.35 6.62
C PHE A 43 0.09 -4.16 7.53
N THR A 44 -0.69 -3.19 7.06
CA THR A 44 -1.09 -2.03 7.86
C THR A 44 -1.96 -2.44 9.04
N TRP A 45 -2.97 -3.29 8.80
CA TRP A 45 -3.82 -3.80 9.86
C TRP A 45 -3.02 -4.57 10.93
N ASN A 46 -2.14 -5.46 10.50
CA ASN A 46 -1.28 -6.24 11.40
C ASN A 46 -0.29 -5.35 12.18
N SER A 47 0.29 -4.34 11.53
CA SER A 47 1.21 -3.39 12.17
C SER A 47 0.49 -2.56 13.22
N CYS A 48 -0.69 -2.02 12.90
CA CYS A 48 -1.52 -1.30 13.87
C CYS A 48 -1.84 -2.19 15.08
N ARG A 49 -2.27 -3.44 14.85
CA ARG A 49 -2.55 -4.40 15.93
C ARG A 49 -1.32 -4.67 16.81
N LYS A 50 -0.21 -5.10 16.20
CA LYS A 50 1.04 -5.49 16.89
C LYS A 50 1.63 -4.36 17.73
N PHE A 51 1.59 -3.12 17.23
CA PHE A 51 2.26 -2.00 17.88
C PHE A 51 1.36 -1.21 18.82
N GLN A 52 0.03 -1.15 18.61
CA GLN A 52 -0.88 -0.59 19.61
C GLN A 52 -1.00 -1.50 20.85
N GLU A 53 -1.07 -2.82 20.67
CA GLU A 53 -1.16 -3.76 21.80
C GLU A 53 0.09 -3.68 22.72
N LYS A 54 1.25 -3.34 22.16
CA LYS A 54 2.50 -3.18 22.92
C LYS A 54 2.61 -1.86 23.67
N SER A 55 1.90 -0.81 23.25
CA SER A 55 1.90 0.48 23.95
C SER A 55 0.76 1.36 23.46
N SER A 56 -0.12 1.75 24.38
CA SER A 56 -1.23 2.69 24.12
C SER A 56 -0.74 4.08 23.66
N GLU A 57 0.52 4.45 23.93
CA GLU A 57 1.12 5.70 23.44
C GLU A 57 1.48 5.69 21.95
N ASN A 58 1.43 4.54 21.28
CA ASN A 58 1.77 4.43 19.88
C ASN A 58 0.63 4.98 19.01
N ASN A 59 0.94 6.08 18.33
CA ASN A 59 0.00 6.77 17.45
C ASN A 59 -0.15 6.00 16.12
N ILE A 60 -1.37 5.59 15.79
CA ILE A 60 -1.72 4.90 14.53
C ILE A 60 -1.33 5.75 13.32
N THR A 61 -1.47 7.08 13.41
CA THR A 61 -1.04 8.00 12.36
C THR A 61 0.46 7.88 12.07
N LEU A 62 1.28 7.66 13.10
CA LEU A 62 2.73 7.49 12.93
C LEU A 62 3.06 6.17 12.24
N ILE A 63 2.33 5.09 12.55
CA ILE A 63 2.47 3.80 11.89
C ILE A 63 2.09 3.94 10.41
N VAL A 64 0.92 4.50 10.12
CA VAL A 64 0.45 4.73 8.74
C VAL A 64 1.43 5.58 7.95
N ALA A 65 1.92 6.69 8.54
CA ALA A 65 2.92 7.55 7.89
C ALA A 65 4.23 6.81 7.60
N ALA A 66 4.69 5.94 8.52
CA ALA A 66 5.88 5.12 8.29
C ALA A 66 5.69 4.12 7.14
N ILE A 67 4.51 3.51 7.03
CA ILE A 67 4.19 2.56 5.95
C ILE A 67 4.16 3.28 4.61
N ILE A 68 3.46 4.42 4.53
CA ILE A 68 3.43 5.26 3.31
C ILE A 68 4.84 5.69 2.91
N PHE A 69 5.65 6.13 3.88
CA PHE A 69 7.03 6.52 3.62
C PHE A 69 7.86 5.36 3.06
N GLY A 70 7.80 4.18 3.68
CA GLY A 70 8.48 2.98 3.19
C GLY A 70 8.03 2.53 1.80
N ARG A 71 6.75 2.77 1.44
CA ARG A 71 6.22 2.45 0.11
C ARG A 71 6.75 3.39 -0.98
N ILE A 72 6.91 4.68 -0.68
CA ILE A 72 7.21 5.72 -1.69
C ILE A 72 8.72 5.97 -1.82
N ILE A 73 9.53 5.67 -0.80
CA ILE A 73 10.94 6.06 -0.74
C ILE A 73 11.77 5.59 -1.95
N LEU A 74 11.49 4.42 -2.51
CA LEU A 74 12.15 3.92 -3.72
C LEU A 74 11.46 4.33 -5.02
N GLU A 75 10.19 4.72 -4.98
CA GLU A 75 9.53 5.19 -6.20
C GLU A 75 10.05 6.54 -6.66
N ILE A 76 10.34 7.47 -5.74
CA ILE A 76 10.88 8.79 -6.08
C ILE A 76 12.13 8.68 -6.98
N PRO A 77 13.19 7.94 -6.59
CA PRO A 77 14.36 7.79 -7.43
C PRO A 77 14.03 7.05 -8.74
N ILE A 78 13.25 5.96 -8.71
CA ILE A 78 12.87 5.23 -9.93
C ILE A 78 12.19 6.17 -10.95
N ARG A 79 11.28 7.03 -10.50
CA ARG A 79 10.57 7.98 -11.35
C ARG A 79 11.44 9.10 -11.90
N THR A 80 12.51 9.48 -11.20
CA THR A 80 13.49 10.45 -11.73
C THR A 80 14.38 9.87 -12.82
N PHE A 81 14.61 8.54 -12.83
CA PHE A 81 15.45 7.89 -13.84
C PHE A 81 14.66 7.33 -15.04
N ASP A 82 13.39 6.95 -14.86
CA ASP A 82 12.53 6.46 -15.94
C ASP A 82 11.13 7.08 -15.86
N TRP A 83 10.96 8.21 -16.55
CA TRP A 83 9.71 8.98 -16.53
C TRP A 83 8.56 8.30 -17.29
N SER A 84 8.85 7.52 -18.33
CA SER A 84 7.81 6.94 -19.19
C SER A 84 7.12 5.75 -18.51
N SER A 85 7.90 4.86 -17.91
CA SER A 85 7.36 3.73 -17.13
C SER A 85 6.73 4.20 -15.82
N ALA A 86 7.23 5.31 -15.25
CA ALA A 86 6.73 5.90 -14.02
C ALA A 86 5.27 6.37 -14.07
N VAL A 87 4.83 6.91 -15.21
CA VAL A 87 3.45 7.38 -15.39
C VAL A 87 2.48 6.19 -15.38
N ILE A 88 2.88 5.06 -15.96
CA ILE A 88 2.07 3.85 -16.04
C ILE A 88 1.95 3.19 -14.66
N SER A 89 3.00 3.21 -13.83
CA SER A 89 2.97 2.58 -12.50
C SER A 89 2.30 3.43 -11.41
N LEU A 90 2.05 4.71 -11.68
CA LEU A 90 1.50 5.68 -10.72
C LEU A 90 0.12 5.29 -10.13
N PRO A 91 -0.83 4.73 -10.90
CA PRO A 91 -2.09 4.24 -10.36
C PRO A 91 -1.93 3.12 -9.33
N VAL A 92 -0.95 2.22 -9.50
CA VAL A 92 -0.68 1.11 -8.57
C VAL A 92 -0.22 1.66 -7.21
N THR A 93 0.61 2.70 -7.24
CA THR A 93 1.01 3.44 -6.04
C THR A 93 -0.19 4.04 -5.33
N ILE A 94 -1.08 4.72 -6.06
CA ILE A 94 -2.26 5.36 -5.47
C ILE A 94 -3.16 4.32 -4.81
N ILE A 95 -3.42 3.19 -5.51
CA ILE A 95 -4.18 2.07 -4.95
C ILE A 95 -3.53 1.54 -3.68
N SER A 96 -2.21 1.38 -3.67
CA SER A 96 -1.47 0.94 -2.48
C SER A 96 -1.63 1.91 -1.30
N ILE A 97 -1.57 3.23 -1.54
CA ILE A 97 -1.78 4.24 -0.48
C ILE A 97 -3.22 4.19 0.06
N ILE A 98 -4.21 4.07 -0.82
CA ILE A 98 -5.62 3.89 -0.41
C ILE A 98 -5.78 2.61 0.42
N ALA A 99 -5.13 1.53 0.01
CA ALA A 99 -5.18 0.26 0.72
C ALA A 99 -4.54 0.33 2.12
N ILE A 100 -3.46 1.10 2.29
CA ILE A 100 -2.88 1.40 3.61
C ILE A 100 -3.93 2.08 4.50
N CYS A 101 -4.62 3.11 3.98
CA CYS A 101 -5.68 3.81 4.71
C CYS A 101 -6.83 2.86 5.09
N PHE A 102 -7.22 1.96 4.19
CA PHE A 102 -8.22 0.93 4.49
C PHE A 102 -7.74 -0.07 5.54
N GLY A 103 -6.47 -0.45 5.55
CA GLY A 103 -5.90 -1.31 6.60
C GLY A 103 -6.01 -0.66 7.98
N ALA A 104 -5.78 0.66 8.06
CA ALA A 104 -5.99 1.43 9.28
C ALA A 104 -7.48 1.53 9.66
N LEU A 105 -8.37 1.77 8.70
CA LEU A 105 -9.82 1.80 8.93
C LEU A 105 -10.35 0.46 9.47
N CYS A 106 -9.90 -0.65 8.86
CA CYS A 106 -10.24 -2.00 9.27
C CYS A 106 -9.75 -2.31 10.69
N TYR A 107 -8.62 -1.72 11.10
CA TYR A 107 -8.13 -1.84 12.46
C TYR A 107 -9.06 -1.14 13.47
N TYR A 108 -9.58 0.05 13.14
CA TYR A 108 -10.53 0.75 14.02
C TYR A 108 -11.90 0.05 14.11
N LYS A 109 -12.43 -0.43 12.99
CA LYS A 109 -13.77 -1.04 12.94
C LYS A 109 -13.81 -2.47 13.48
N LYS A 110 -12.70 -3.23 13.39
CA LYS A 110 -12.57 -4.62 13.85
C LYS A 110 -13.71 -5.55 13.37
N SER A 111 -14.24 -5.31 12.18
CA SER A 111 -15.37 -6.06 11.62
C SER A 111 -14.97 -6.67 10.28
N ILE A 112 -15.28 -7.96 10.11
CA ILE A 112 -14.99 -8.71 8.88
C ILE A 112 -15.71 -8.12 7.66
N ASN A 113 -16.91 -7.55 7.87
CA ASN A 113 -17.69 -6.94 6.79
C ASN A 113 -16.96 -5.73 6.17
N TYR A 114 -16.33 -4.90 7.02
CA TYR A 114 -15.52 -3.77 6.55
C TYR A 114 -14.25 -4.23 5.85
N TRP A 115 -13.67 -5.34 6.32
CA TRP A 115 -12.51 -5.98 5.68
C TRP A 115 -12.83 -6.43 4.25
N ILE A 116 -13.93 -7.17 4.08
CA ILE A 116 -14.40 -7.66 2.78
C ILE A 116 -14.75 -6.48 1.86
N PHE A 117 -15.42 -5.45 2.40
CA PHE A 117 -15.77 -4.25 1.64
C PHE A 117 -14.54 -3.46 1.17
N CYS A 118 -13.53 -3.29 2.02
CA CYS A 118 -12.29 -2.61 1.61
C CYS A 118 -11.51 -3.43 0.57
N ALA A 119 -11.45 -4.76 0.76
CA ALA A 119 -10.82 -5.66 -0.21
C ALA A 119 -11.52 -5.63 -1.57
N SER A 120 -12.86 -5.63 -1.60
CA SER A 120 -13.61 -5.55 -2.84
C SER A 120 -13.41 -4.21 -3.55
N ILE A 121 -13.30 -3.10 -2.82
CA ILE A 121 -12.94 -1.80 -3.42
C ILE A 121 -11.55 -1.84 -4.04
N ILE A 122 -10.55 -2.43 -3.38
CA ILE A 122 -9.18 -2.55 -3.93
C ILE A 122 -9.20 -3.34 -5.24
N VAL A 123 -9.94 -4.46 -5.28
CA VAL A 123 -10.08 -5.27 -6.50
C VAL A 123 -10.77 -4.48 -7.61
N SER A 124 -11.90 -3.83 -7.31
CA SER A 124 -12.64 -3.03 -8.30
C SER A 124 -11.83 -1.85 -8.84
N LEU A 125 -11.10 -1.13 -7.98
CA LEU A 125 -10.21 -0.04 -8.40
C LEU A 125 -9.09 -0.55 -9.30
N SER A 126 -8.47 -1.68 -8.96
CA SER A 126 -7.40 -2.27 -9.76
C SER A 126 -7.88 -2.69 -11.15
N SER A 127 -9.08 -3.28 -11.23
CA SER A 127 -9.71 -3.62 -12.51
C SER A 127 -10.10 -2.39 -13.32
N LEU A 128 -10.65 -1.35 -12.68
CA LEU A 128 -11.03 -0.11 -13.36
C LEU A 128 -9.83 0.60 -13.99
N VAL A 129 -8.73 0.72 -13.24
CA VAL A 129 -7.50 1.35 -13.75
C VAL A 129 -6.98 0.60 -14.97
N TYR A 130 -7.02 -0.73 -14.95
CA TYR A 130 -6.62 -1.53 -16.11
C TYR A 130 -7.51 -1.28 -17.33
N SER A 131 -8.83 -1.31 -17.17
CA SER A 131 -9.75 -1.04 -18.28
C SER A 131 -9.57 0.36 -18.87
N LEU A 132 -9.31 1.36 -18.03
CA LEU A 132 -8.99 2.71 -18.48
C LEU A 132 -7.67 2.77 -19.26
N ASN A 133 -6.63 2.08 -18.76
CA ASN A 133 -5.33 2.06 -19.44
C ASN A 133 -5.41 1.34 -20.80
N GLU A 134 -6.16 0.25 -20.89
CA GLU A 134 -6.39 -0.47 -22.14
C GLU A 134 -7.14 0.42 -23.16
N SER A 135 -8.17 1.15 -22.72
CA SER A 135 -8.90 2.08 -23.60
C SER A 135 -8.07 3.24 -24.14
N LEU A 136 -7.03 3.67 -23.42
CA LEU A 136 -6.10 4.73 -23.82
C LEU A 136 -5.08 4.27 -24.86
N HIS A 137 -4.76 2.98 -24.91
CA HIS A 137 -3.85 2.41 -25.92
C HIS A 137 -4.52 2.18 -27.30
N PHE A 138 -5.84 2.35 -27.40
CA PHE A 138 -6.61 2.27 -28.65
C PHE A 138 -6.88 3.64 -29.32
N LEU A 139 -6.42 4.74 -28.72
CA LEU A 139 -6.48 6.11 -29.25
C LEU A 139 -5.10 6.57 -29.72
#